data_AF-A0A9E2VV67-F1
#
_entry.id   AF-A0A9E2VV67-F1
#
_cell.length_a   1.000
_cell.length_b   1.000
_cell.length_c   1.000
_cell.angle_alpha   90.00
_cell.angle_beta   90.00
_cell.angle_gamma   90.00
#
_symmetry.space_group_name_H-M   'P 1'
#
loop_
_entity.id
_entity.type
_entity.pdbx_description
1 polymer ?
#
loop_
_entity_poly.entity_id
_entity_poly.type
_entity_poly.pdbx_seq_one_letter_code
_entity_poly.pdbx_strand_id
1 'polypeptide(L)' 'MREIEIHDYARQLLEAHGEKAIAEAARNAVDLEARGEVELARTWRHVEDAMKIMRGPHQS' A
#
# COMPACT_ATOMS: atom_id res chain seq x y z
N MET A 1 -9.73 -4.05 7.41
CA MET A 1 -9.28 -5.03 6.39
C MET A 1 -8.44 -6.07 7.10
N ARG A 2 -8.63 -7.37 6.85
CA ARG A 2 -7.77 -8.42 7.41
C ARG A 2 -6.42 -8.42 6.69
N GLU A 3 -5.33 -8.82 7.35
CA GLU A 3 -3.97 -8.78 6.75
C GLU A 3 -3.87 -9.55 5.42
N ILE A 4 -4.56 -10.69 5.30
CA ILE A 4 -4.63 -11.47 4.06
C ILE A 4 -5.26 -10.63 2.92
N GLU A 5 -6.30 -9.86 3.22
CA GLU A 5 -6.98 -8.99 2.24
C GLU A 5 -6.07 -7.82 1.80
N ILE A 6 -5.20 -7.32 2.69
CA ILE A 6 -4.21 -6.27 2.37
C ILE A 6 -3.16 -6.80 1.40
N HIS A 7 -2.63 -8.00 1.63
CA HIS A 7 -1.62 -8.60 0.75
C HIS A 7 -2.19 -8.90 -0.64
N ASP A 8 -3.39 -9.46 -0.72
CA ASP A 8 -4.01 -9.74 -2.02
C ASP A 8 -4.35 -8.46 -2.78
N TYR A 9 -4.82 -7.42 -2.08
CA TYR A 9 -5.05 -6.11 -2.69
C TYR A 9 -3.74 -5.45 -3.17
N ALA A 10 -2.69 -5.50 -2.36
CA ALA A 10 -1.35 -5.01 -2.72
C ALA A 10 -0.81 -5.70 -3.97
N ARG A 11 -0.96 -7.03 -4.07
CA ARG A 11 -0.56 -7.79 -5.26
C ARG A 11 -1.33 -7.34 -6.50
N GLN A 12 -2.66 -7.25 -6.43
CA GLN A 12 -3.49 -6.82 -7.55
C GLN A 12 -3.14 -5.41 -8.02
N LEU A 13 -2.91 -4.48 -7.08
CA LEU A 13 -2.54 -3.11 -7.40
C LEU A 13 -1.17 -3.04 -8.07
N LEU A 14 -0.19 -3.82 -7.58
CA LEU A 14 1.14 -3.91 -8.17
C LEU A 14 1.11 -4.55 -9.57
N GLU A 15 0.29 -5.58 -9.78
CA GLU A 15 0.10 -6.20 -11.10
C GLU A 15 -0.56 -5.24 -12.10
N ALA A 16 -1.52 -4.42 -11.67
CA ALA A 16 -2.25 -3.49 -12.51
C ALA A 16 -1.45 -2.20 -12.83
N HIS A 17 -0.77 -1.63 -11.83
CA HIS A 17 -0.12 -0.31 -11.94
C HIS A 17 1.42 -0.37 -11.93
N GLY A 18 2.00 -1.55 -11.68
CA GLY A 18 3.45 -1.72 -11.59
C GLY A 18 4.05 -0.85 -10.48
N GLU A 19 5.22 -0.28 -10.72
CA GLU A 19 5.95 0.54 -9.75
C GLU A 19 5.17 1.78 -9.27
N LYS A 20 4.19 2.25 -10.06
CA LYS A 20 3.34 3.39 -9.69
C LYS A 20 2.38 3.06 -8.54
N ALA A 21 2.07 1.78 -8.32
CA ALA A 21 1.17 1.33 -7.26
C ALA A 21 1.63 1.78 -5.86
N ILE A 22 2.94 1.72 -5.59
CA ILE A 22 3.52 2.13 -4.30
C ILE A 22 3.33 3.64 -4.08
N ALA A 23 3.62 4.44 -5.12
CA ALA A 23 3.43 5.89 -5.05
C ALA A 23 1.95 6.27 -4.86
N GLU A 24 1.04 5.52 -5.49
CA GLU A 24 -0.40 5.72 -5.34
C GLU A 24 -0.89 5.40 -3.93
N ALA A 25 -0.46 4.27 -3.35
CA ALA A 25 -0.80 3.92 -1.98
C ALA A 25 -0.24 4.92 -0.96
N ALA A 26 1.01 5.35 -1.15
CA ALA A 26 1.64 6.38 -0.32
C ALA A 26 0.87 7.71 -0.40
N ARG A 27 0.47 8.13 -1.61
CA ARG A 27 -0.32 9.34 -1.81
C ARG A 27 -1.69 9.25 -1.15
N ASN A 28 -2.40 8.13 -1.33
CA ASN A 28 -3.71 7.93 -0.70
C ASN A 28 -3.62 7.98 0.83
N ALA A 29 -2.58 7.40 1.42
CA ALA A 29 -2.36 7.48 2.86
C ALA A 29 -2.21 8.94 3.34
N VAL A 30 -1.39 9.74 2.66
CA VAL A 30 -1.17 11.16 2.99
C VAL A 30 -2.46 11.98 2.79
N ASP A 31 -3.18 11.76 1.69
CA ASP A 31 -4.43 12.48 1.40
C ASP A 31 -5.51 12.17 2.45
N LEU A 32 -5.54 10.95 2.99
CA LEU A 32 -6.45 10.54 4.06
C LEU A 32 -6.02 11.07 5.43
N GLU A 33 -4.72 11.06 5.74
CA GLU A 33 -4.15 11.71 6.94
C GLU A 33 -4.55 13.20 6.96
N ALA A 34 -4.42 13.89 5.82
CA ALA A 34 -4.78 15.30 5.69
C ALA A 34 -6.29 15.57 5.89
N ARG A 35 -7.13 14.58 5.59
CA ARG A 35 -8.60 14.64 5.81
C ARG A 35 -9.02 14.23 7.23
N GLY A 36 -8.08 13.76 8.05
CA GLY A 36 -8.35 13.24 9.39
C GLY A 36 -8.84 11.78 9.39
N GLU A 37 -8.79 11.09 8.25
CA GLU A 37 -9.21 9.69 8.10
C GLU A 37 -8.07 8.72 8.43
N VAL A 38 -7.57 8.82 9.67
CA VAL A 38 -6.33 8.15 10.13
C VAL A 38 -6.39 6.63 10.01
N GLU A 39 -7.53 6.00 10.30
CA GLU A 39 -7.68 4.53 10.21
C GLU A 39 -7.59 4.02 8.76
N LEU A 40 -8.12 4.79 7.82
CA LEU A 40 -8.04 4.47 6.39
C LEU A 40 -6.62 4.73 5.88
N ALA A 41 -5.99 5.82 6.31
CA ALA A 41 -4.59 6.07 5.98
C ALA A 41 -3.68 4.94 6.48
N ARG A 42 -3.88 4.45 7.70
CA ARG A 42 -3.15 3.31 8.25
C ARG A 42 -3.32 2.05 7.40
N THR A 43 -4.52 1.82 6.88
CA THR A 43 -4.77 0.71 5.95
C THR A 43 -3.93 0.88 4.68
N TRP A 44 -3.89 2.08 4.08
CA TRP A 44 -3.06 2.36 2.91
C TRP A 44 -1.55 2.22 3.17
N ARG A 45 -1.08 2.59 4.37
CA ARG A 45 0.31 2.33 4.78
C ARG A 45 0.64 0.84 4.80
N HIS A 46 -0.26 0.00 5.32
CA HIS A 46 -0.07 -1.44 5.30
C HIS A 46 -0.04 -2.02 3.87
N VAL A 47 -0.87 -1.48 2.96
CA VAL A 47 -0.82 -1.85 1.53
C VAL A 47 0.51 -1.42 0.91
N GLU A 48 0.97 -0.20 1.17
CA GLU A 48 2.26 0.33 0.72
C GLU A 48 3.43 -0.56 1.16
N ASP A 49 3.48 -0.93 2.45
CA ASP A 49 4.52 -1.78 3.01
C ASP A 49 4.48 -3.20 2.42
N ALA A 50 3.29 -3.78 2.27
CA ALA A 50 3.12 -5.07 1.61
C ALA A 50 3.66 -5.05 0.17
N MET A 51 3.37 -4.00 -0.60
CA MET A 51 3.90 -3.85 -1.96
C MET A 51 5.43 -3.69 -1.99
N LYS A 52 6.03 -2.94 -1.04
CA LYS A 52 7.49 -2.82 -0.92
C LYS A 52 8.14 -4.16 -0.63
N ILE A 53 7.54 -4.97 0.25
CA ILE A 53 8.01 -6.33 0.55
C ILE A 53 7.91 -7.23 -0.69
N MET A 54 6.80 -7.16 -1.43
CA MET A 54 6.56 -7.96 -2.64
C MET A 54 7.48 -7.62 -3.80
N ARG A 55 7.86 -6.34 -3.94
CA ARG A 55 8.88 -5.91 -4.91
C ARG A 55 10.25 -6.54 -4.61
N GLY A 56 10.40 -7.10 -3.41
CA GLY A 56 11.60 -7.75 -2.92
C GLY A 56 12.61 -6.73 -2.43
N PRO A 57 13.48 -7.12 -1.48
CA PRO A 57 14.70 -6.39 -1.24
C PRO A 57 15.59 -6.52 -2.49
N HIS A 58 16.28 -5.46 -2.92
CA HIS A 58 17.69 -5.72 -3.19
C HIS A 58 18.21 -6.26 -1.85
N GLN A 59 18.47 -7.56 -1.81
CA GLN A 59 18.84 -8.38 -0.66
C GLN A 59 19.33 -7.62 0.57
N SER A 60 18.82 -8.04 1.73
CA SER A 60 19.45 -8.02 3.06
C SER A 60 20.44 -6.92 3.40
#